data_AF-A0A7S4PYR6-F1
#
_entry.id   AF-A0A7S4PYR6-F1
#
_cell.length_a   1.000
_cell.length_b   1.000
_cell.length_c   1.000
_cell.angle_alpha   90.00
_cell.angle_beta   90.00
_cell.angle_gamma   90.00
#
_symmetry.space_group_name_H-M   'P 1'
#
loop_
_entity.id
_entity.type
_entity.pdbx_description
1 polymer ?
#
loop_
_entity_poly.entity_id
_entity_poly.type
_entity_poly.pdbx_seq_one_letter_code
_entity_poly.pdbx_strand_id
1 'polypeptide(L)'
;DERTQRAEIAFIIYNPHYGIYSYVGANFFFNRGGHIHKKVNVLSTWQEEFGEQVVTIIALGVVWIGSLLYVFVIETREIIGVVRSSKQRWWRAIRHEYLSPWNIVDWVSICVGVSALALYIRTRFAVGAVNGVLVDMVNASLNLTNDRGAYLEATKSFFAAVESMVLKNKDFLVCIYIYPNIMMLRLFKSFAAQPRLAIVTATLKRASVDLVHFGIVFLSVFVCMLVNSILFFGQDLEDFSTFQRAIHSCFLAMFGDWDWDALKDIGYFKAQVWFWLFLVINVLILLNMLLAIIMDAYTAEKIKAGSAQTLWTQTWQMRRRRLEFKRKERVRLNDVWDVFLEEGGRDEKAVLESDRLITADDLINSVPRMPAKQANRLLVKSLEHQRKLETTDITQQGINDMIKENIAKVDQRSNKIVESVRVIAETLNHYDCLEACGDPEYDKHFGSTASYAKAEQESAENAVLALSSDICGVLRDGLRRVEAWQENFENQQSEMHAVLTELQNMVAQQADCLGLTSEILSGINILDGNGNRPPGNDVPG
;
A
#
# COMPACT_ATOMS: atom_id res chain seq x y z
N ASP A 1 -29.80 37.71 33.98
CA ASP A 1 -30.36 36.43 34.45
C ASP A 1 -29.20 35.49 34.75
N GLU A 2 -29.19 34.89 35.94
CA GLU A 2 -28.14 33.97 36.43
C GLU A 2 -28.03 32.68 35.58
N ARG A 3 -29.05 32.39 34.75
CA ARG A 3 -29.06 31.24 33.83
C ARG A 3 -28.40 31.49 32.48
N THR A 4 -27.96 32.73 32.20
CA THR A 4 -27.39 33.09 30.89
C THR A 4 -26.04 32.41 30.71
N GLN A 5 -25.91 31.51 29.73
CA GLN A 5 -24.64 30.80 29.45
C GLN A 5 -23.80 31.46 28.36
N ARG A 6 -24.44 32.10 27.39
CA ARG A 6 -23.80 32.78 26.26
C ARG A 6 -24.54 34.05 25.94
N ALA A 7 -23.81 35.16 25.82
CA ALA A 7 -24.30 36.37 25.17
C ALA A 7 -23.46 36.61 23.92
N GLU A 8 -24.11 36.91 22.80
CA GLU A 8 -23.45 37.24 21.55
C GLU A 8 -23.87 38.64 21.11
N ILE A 9 -22.88 39.46 20.80
CA ILE A 9 -23.06 40.74 20.13
C ILE A 9 -22.52 40.56 18.72
N ALA A 10 -23.42 40.52 17.74
CA ALA A 10 -23.09 40.33 16.35
C ALA A 10 -23.43 41.56 15.52
N PHE A 11 -22.52 41.95 14.63
CA PHE A 11 -22.75 42.98 13.63
C PHE A 11 -22.08 42.59 12.31
N ILE A 12 -22.61 43.10 11.22
CA ILE A 12 -22.12 42.81 9.86
C ILE A 12 -21.49 44.08 9.31
N ILE A 13 -20.27 43.95 8.81
CA ILE A 13 -19.57 45.01 8.07
C ILE A 13 -19.53 44.61 6.61
N TYR A 14 -19.85 45.56 5.73
CA TYR A 14 -19.66 45.41 4.30
C TYR A 14 -18.55 46.36 3.84
N ASN A 15 -17.53 45.81 3.16
CA ASN A 15 -16.47 46.61 2.54
C ASN A 15 -16.69 46.70 1.02
N PRO A 16 -17.09 47.87 0.48
CA PRO A 16 -17.41 48.02 -0.95
C PRO A 16 -16.18 48.01 -1.85
N HIS A 17 -14.99 48.38 -1.36
CA HIS A 17 -13.77 48.39 -2.18
C HIS A 17 -13.31 47.00 -2.58
N TYR A 18 -13.48 46.02 -1.68
CA TYR A 18 -13.11 44.63 -1.91
C TYR A 18 -14.32 43.72 -2.15
N GLY A 19 -15.55 44.22 -1.95
CA GLY A 19 -16.76 43.40 -2.03
C GLY A 19 -16.77 42.27 -1.00
N ILE A 20 -16.47 42.56 0.27
CA ILE A 20 -16.40 41.55 1.34
C ILE A 20 -17.49 41.80 2.37
N TYR A 21 -18.23 40.74 2.73
CA TYR A 21 -19.05 40.71 3.94
C TYR A 21 -18.26 40.12 5.10
N SER A 22 -18.24 40.80 6.22
CA SER A 22 -17.61 40.35 7.46
C SER A 22 -18.65 40.28 8.56
N TYR A 23 -18.93 39.06 9.02
CA TYR A 23 -19.70 38.79 10.22
C TYR A 23 -18.74 38.86 11.43
N VAL A 24 -18.99 39.80 12.35
CA VAL A 24 -18.22 39.96 13.59
C VAL A 24 -19.12 39.61 14.76
N GLY A 25 -18.82 38.51 15.44
CA GLY A 25 -19.52 38.04 16.62
C GLY A 25 -18.62 38.07 17.86
N ALA A 26 -18.87 38.99 18.78
CA ALA A 26 -18.27 38.99 20.11
C ALA A 26 -19.08 38.10 21.03
N ASN A 27 -18.52 36.94 21.37
CA ASN A 27 -19.16 35.94 22.23
C ASN A 27 -18.61 36.03 23.65
N PHE A 28 -19.52 36.17 24.62
CA PHE A 28 -19.24 36.14 26.05
C PHE A 28 -19.85 34.86 26.62
N PHE A 29 -18.98 33.97 27.08
CA PHE A 29 -19.37 32.73 27.75
C PHE A 29 -19.29 32.93 29.26
N PHE A 30 -20.42 32.74 29.93
CA PHE A 30 -20.52 32.87 31.37
C PHE A 30 -20.43 31.48 31.99
N ASN A 31 -19.32 31.21 32.68
CA ASN A 31 -19.16 29.97 33.40
C ASN A 31 -19.93 30.02 34.72
N ARG A 32 -20.35 28.86 35.24
CA ARG A 32 -21.03 28.76 36.56
C ARG A 32 -20.14 29.25 37.70
N GLY A 33 -18.81 29.22 37.52
CA GLY A 33 -17.84 29.80 38.46
C GLY A 33 -17.70 31.33 38.41
N GLY A 34 -18.54 32.03 37.64
CA GLY A 34 -18.54 33.50 37.55
C GLY A 34 -17.48 34.09 36.60
N HIS A 35 -16.56 33.27 36.09
CA HIS A 35 -15.58 33.71 35.10
C HIS A 35 -16.23 33.90 33.72
N ILE A 36 -15.86 34.99 33.04
CA ILE A 36 -16.38 35.36 31.71
C ILE A 36 -15.28 35.14 30.68
N HIS A 37 -15.47 34.16 29.78
CA HIS A 37 -14.58 33.97 28.65
C HIS A 37 -15.08 34.77 27.46
N LYS A 38 -14.22 35.64 26.91
CA LYS A 38 -14.51 36.42 25.70
C LYS A 38 -13.87 35.75 24.49
N LYS A 39 -14.63 35.61 23.41
CA LYS A 39 -14.14 35.14 22.11
C LYS A 39 -14.72 35.99 20.99
N VAL A 40 -13.85 36.69 20.28
CA VAL A 40 -14.25 37.47 19.09
C VAL A 40 -14.04 36.59 17.87
N ASN A 41 -15.13 36.30 17.16
CA ASN A 41 -15.11 35.56 15.90
C ASN A 41 -15.36 36.55 14.76
N VAL A 42 -14.37 36.72 13.90
CA VAL A 42 -14.51 37.47 12.65
C VAL A 42 -14.49 36.45 11.52
N LEU A 43 -15.58 36.38 10.77
CA LEU A 43 -15.69 35.49 9.63
C LEU A 43 -16.09 36.30 8.41
N SER A 44 -15.28 36.21 7.35
CA SER A 44 -15.43 37.04 6.15
C SER A 44 -15.65 36.19 4.91
N THR A 45 -16.40 36.69 3.94
CA THR A 45 -16.68 36.01 2.67
C THR A 45 -16.82 37.04 1.54
N TRP A 46 -16.30 36.71 0.37
CA TRP A 46 -16.40 37.56 -0.82
C TRP A 46 -17.83 37.56 -1.38
N GLN A 47 -18.35 38.74 -1.68
CA GLN A 47 -19.64 38.96 -2.35
C GLN A 47 -19.60 38.50 -3.81
N GLU A 48 -18.53 38.87 -4.51
CA GLU A 48 -18.22 38.43 -5.85
C GLU A 48 -16.80 37.89 -5.84
N GLU A 49 -16.67 36.61 -6.16
CA GLU A 49 -15.39 35.89 -6.06
C GLU A 49 -14.55 36.07 -7.33
N PHE A 50 -15.20 36.46 -8.43
CA PHE A 50 -14.57 36.69 -9.71
C PHE A 50 -14.42 38.20 -9.93
N GLY A 51 -13.26 38.76 -9.56
CA GLY A 51 -12.86 40.11 -9.94
C GLY A 51 -12.42 40.18 -11.40
N GLU A 52 -11.37 40.94 -11.73
CA GLU A 52 -10.92 41.13 -13.13
C GLU A 52 -10.46 39.84 -13.86
N GLN A 53 -10.10 38.78 -13.14
CA GLN A 53 -9.55 37.53 -13.70
C GLN A 53 -10.57 36.38 -13.79
N VAL A 54 -11.85 36.70 -14.04
CA VAL A 54 -12.95 35.72 -14.15
C VAL A 54 -12.60 34.54 -15.07
N VAL A 55 -12.08 34.84 -16.26
CA VAL A 55 -11.83 33.84 -17.32
C VAL A 55 -10.78 32.83 -16.88
N THR A 56 -9.69 33.29 -16.26
CA THR A 56 -8.59 32.42 -15.81
C THR A 56 -9.05 31.46 -14.71
N ILE A 57 -9.81 31.97 -13.72
CA ILE A 57 -10.29 31.15 -12.60
C ILE A 57 -11.29 30.10 -13.10
N ILE A 58 -12.20 30.48 -13.99
CA ILE A 58 -13.15 29.53 -14.59
C ILE A 58 -12.41 28.48 -15.42
N ALA A 59 -11.43 28.88 -16.24
CA ALA A 59 -10.63 27.94 -17.03
C ALA A 59 -9.90 26.92 -16.14
N LEU A 60 -9.25 27.37 -15.06
CA LEU A 60 -8.60 26.48 -14.08
C LEU A 60 -9.61 25.57 -13.38
N GLY A 61 -10.80 26.08 -13.04
CA GLY A 61 -11.88 25.30 -12.45
C GLY A 61 -12.36 24.18 -13.39
N VAL A 62 -12.54 24.47 -14.68
CA VAL A 62 -12.92 23.47 -15.70
C VAL A 62 -11.84 22.40 -15.84
N VAL A 63 -10.56 22.80 -15.88
CA VAL A 63 -9.43 21.84 -15.92
C VAL A 63 -9.41 20.96 -14.67
N TRP A 64 -9.66 21.54 -13.49
CA TRP A 64 -9.69 20.80 -12.23
C TRP A 64 -10.86 19.81 -12.17
N ILE A 65 -12.06 20.22 -12.55
CA ILE A 65 -13.24 19.34 -12.65
C ILE A 65 -12.99 18.23 -13.68
N GLY A 66 -12.40 18.56 -14.83
CA GLY A 66 -12.01 17.58 -15.84
C GLY A 66 -11.00 16.56 -15.31
N SER A 67 -10.05 17.01 -14.50
CA SER A 67 -9.06 16.13 -13.84
C SER A 67 -9.71 15.21 -12.80
N LEU A 68 -10.65 15.74 -12.01
CA LEU A 68 -11.45 14.95 -11.05
C LEU A 68 -12.26 13.86 -11.76
N LEU A 69 -12.94 14.22 -12.85
CA LEU A 69 -13.73 13.30 -13.66
C LEU A 69 -12.83 12.24 -14.31
N TYR A 70 -11.69 12.63 -14.86
CA TYR A 70 -10.71 11.72 -15.44
C TYR A 70 -10.25 10.66 -14.43
N VAL A 71 -9.91 11.10 -13.22
CA VAL A 71 -9.56 10.22 -12.10
C VAL A 71 -10.70 9.26 -11.78
N PHE A 72 -11.93 9.76 -11.64
CA PHE A 72 -13.10 8.93 -11.34
C PHE A 72 -13.35 7.86 -12.40
N VAL A 73 -13.21 8.21 -13.68
CA VAL A 73 -13.38 7.27 -14.80
C VAL A 73 -12.29 6.19 -14.78
N ILE A 74 -11.04 6.53 -14.47
CA ILE A 74 -9.95 5.55 -14.36
C ILE A 74 -10.22 4.56 -13.23
N GLU A 75 -10.49 5.04 -12.02
CA GLU A 75 -10.72 4.17 -10.86
C GLU A 75 -11.95 3.27 -11.07
N THR A 76 -13.02 3.83 -11.67
CA THR A 76 -14.22 3.06 -12.02
C THR A 76 -13.91 2.00 -13.07
N ARG A 77 -13.09 2.31 -14.09
CA ARG A 77 -12.66 1.35 -15.10
C ARG A 77 -11.81 0.24 -14.50
N GLU A 78 -10.95 0.56 -13.52
CA GLU A 78 -10.16 -0.43 -12.79
C GLU A 78 -11.05 -1.41 -12.01
N ILE A 79 -12.04 -0.89 -11.26
CA ILE A 79 -13.04 -1.74 -10.58
C ILE A 79 -13.78 -2.62 -11.57
N ILE A 80 -14.30 -2.05 -12.68
CA ILE A 80 -15.02 -2.83 -13.70
C ILE A 80 -14.09 -3.88 -14.32
N GLY A 81 -12.82 -3.56 -14.54
CA GLY A 81 -11.80 -4.48 -15.01
C GLY A 81 -11.65 -5.68 -14.07
N VAL A 82 -11.45 -5.42 -12.77
CA VAL A 82 -11.31 -6.44 -11.72
C VAL A 82 -12.58 -7.30 -11.62
N VAL A 83 -13.75 -6.67 -11.62
CA VAL A 83 -15.04 -7.38 -11.55
C VAL A 83 -15.29 -8.23 -12.78
N ARG A 84 -14.88 -7.79 -13.98
CA ARG A 84 -15.00 -8.58 -15.21
C ARG A 84 -13.97 -9.71 -15.31
N SER A 85 -12.75 -9.52 -14.77
CA SER A 85 -11.73 -10.56 -14.76
C SER A 85 -11.96 -11.62 -13.67
N SER A 86 -12.66 -11.25 -12.59
CA SER A 86 -12.94 -12.16 -11.48
C SER A 86 -14.22 -12.95 -11.74
N LYS A 87 -14.12 -14.29 -11.77
CA LYS A 87 -15.28 -15.19 -11.92
C LYS A 87 -16.05 -15.42 -10.60
N GLN A 88 -15.70 -14.74 -9.49
CA GLN A 88 -16.41 -14.84 -8.21
C GLN A 88 -17.51 -13.77 -8.10
N ARG A 89 -18.45 -13.93 -7.12
CA ARG A 89 -19.43 -12.87 -6.79
C ARG A 89 -18.69 -11.54 -6.56
N TRP A 90 -19.14 -10.50 -7.26
CA TRP A 90 -18.50 -9.18 -7.34
C TRP A 90 -18.02 -8.61 -6.00
N TRP A 91 -18.77 -8.75 -4.90
CA TRP A 91 -18.37 -8.29 -3.57
C TRP A 91 -17.13 -8.99 -3.00
N ARG A 92 -16.96 -10.29 -3.27
CA ARG A 92 -15.83 -11.08 -2.77
C ARG A 92 -14.55 -10.77 -3.54
N ALA A 93 -14.68 -10.57 -4.86
CA ALA A 93 -13.62 -10.08 -5.72
C ALA A 93 -13.13 -8.69 -5.29
N ILE A 94 -14.05 -7.75 -5.04
CA ILE A 94 -13.69 -6.39 -4.61
C ILE A 94 -12.95 -6.40 -3.26
N ARG A 95 -13.41 -7.20 -2.29
CA ARG A 95 -12.80 -7.24 -0.96
C ARG A 95 -11.38 -7.83 -0.96
N HIS A 96 -11.11 -8.85 -1.76
CA HIS A 96 -9.82 -9.55 -1.74
C HIS A 96 -8.82 -9.03 -2.79
N GLU A 97 -9.29 -8.62 -3.97
CA GLU A 97 -8.41 -8.22 -5.09
C GLU A 97 -8.25 -6.70 -5.19
N TYR A 98 -9.28 -5.90 -4.84
CA TYR A 98 -9.26 -4.45 -5.05
C TYR A 98 -8.99 -3.62 -3.78
N LEU A 99 -9.25 -4.15 -2.58
CA LEU A 99 -9.22 -3.38 -1.31
C LEU A 99 -7.79 -3.19 -0.75
N SER A 100 -6.87 -2.73 -1.60
CA SER A 100 -5.56 -2.22 -1.20
C SER A 100 -5.71 -0.89 -0.45
N PRO A 101 -4.92 -0.62 0.61
CA PRO A 101 -4.96 0.65 1.34
C PRO A 101 -4.85 1.89 0.44
N TRP A 102 -4.07 1.78 -0.65
CA TRP A 102 -3.88 2.87 -1.59
C TRP A 102 -5.13 3.17 -2.44
N ASN A 103 -5.92 2.16 -2.77
CA ASN A 103 -7.17 2.36 -3.51
C ASN A 103 -8.22 3.06 -2.62
N ILE A 104 -8.19 2.81 -1.31
CA ILE A 104 -9.02 3.57 -0.35
C ILE A 104 -8.65 5.06 -0.38
N VAL A 105 -7.35 5.39 -0.41
CA VAL A 105 -6.89 6.78 -0.53
C VAL A 105 -7.41 7.41 -1.81
N ASP A 106 -7.38 6.71 -2.94
CA ASP A 106 -7.90 7.20 -4.22
C ASP A 106 -9.41 7.53 -4.14
N TRP A 107 -10.22 6.63 -3.57
CA TRP A 107 -11.66 6.87 -3.38
C TRP A 107 -11.95 8.01 -2.41
N VAL A 108 -11.25 8.07 -1.28
CA VAL A 108 -11.37 9.18 -0.33
C VAL A 108 -11.03 10.51 -1.01
N SER A 109 -10.01 10.52 -1.86
CA SER A 109 -9.58 11.69 -2.63
C SER A 109 -10.66 12.18 -3.59
N ILE A 110 -11.36 11.27 -4.26
CA ILE A 110 -12.50 11.57 -5.14
C ILE A 110 -13.68 12.09 -4.30
N CYS A 111 -14.03 11.40 -3.21
CA CYS A 111 -15.14 11.78 -2.35
C CYS A 111 -14.96 13.19 -1.78
N VAL A 112 -13.75 13.53 -1.32
CA VAL A 112 -13.45 14.87 -0.80
C VAL A 112 -13.46 15.91 -1.93
N GLY A 113 -12.95 15.58 -3.12
CA GLY A 113 -13.03 16.49 -4.27
C GLY A 113 -14.48 16.79 -4.73
N VAL A 114 -15.33 15.77 -4.80
CA VAL A 114 -16.77 15.92 -5.09
C VAL A 114 -17.46 16.72 -3.98
N SER A 115 -17.13 16.45 -2.71
CA SER A 115 -17.66 17.19 -1.57
C SER A 115 -17.24 18.66 -1.62
N ALA A 116 -15.99 18.96 -1.99
CA ALA A 116 -15.51 20.32 -2.16
C ALA A 116 -16.30 21.08 -3.24
N LEU A 117 -16.60 20.42 -4.37
CA LEU A 117 -17.44 21.00 -5.43
C LEU A 117 -18.88 21.25 -4.95
N ALA A 118 -19.48 20.30 -4.23
CA ALA A 118 -20.83 20.45 -3.68
C ALA A 118 -20.91 21.59 -2.66
N LEU A 119 -19.92 21.70 -1.77
CA LEU A 119 -19.81 22.78 -0.80
C LEU A 119 -19.57 24.14 -1.48
N TYR A 120 -18.75 24.18 -2.54
CA TYR A 120 -18.56 25.38 -3.35
C TYR A 120 -19.88 25.88 -3.91
N ILE A 121 -20.63 25.01 -4.60
CA ILE A 121 -21.94 25.34 -5.18
C ILE A 121 -22.90 25.84 -4.09
N ARG A 122 -22.94 25.18 -2.93
CA ARG A 122 -23.76 25.60 -1.78
C ARG A 122 -23.38 26.99 -1.27
N THR A 123 -22.09 27.31 -1.21
CA THR A 123 -21.61 28.66 -0.86
C THR A 123 -22.04 29.68 -1.91
N ARG A 124 -21.95 29.34 -3.21
CA ARG A 124 -22.41 30.23 -4.30
C ARG A 124 -23.91 30.55 -4.21
N PHE A 125 -24.75 29.56 -3.96
CA PHE A 125 -26.18 29.79 -3.74
C PHE A 125 -26.45 30.67 -2.50
N ALA A 126 -25.67 30.52 -1.44
CA ALA A 126 -25.83 31.35 -0.24
C ALA A 126 -25.40 32.80 -0.45
N VAL A 127 -24.32 33.03 -1.19
CA VAL A 127 -23.89 34.39 -1.59
C VAL A 127 -24.97 35.04 -2.46
N GLY A 128 -25.54 34.30 -3.41
CA GLY A 128 -26.67 34.77 -4.22
C GLY A 128 -27.88 35.16 -3.38
N ALA A 129 -28.24 34.35 -2.37
CA ALA A 129 -29.33 34.65 -1.45
C ALA A 129 -29.08 35.92 -0.62
N VAL A 130 -27.85 36.11 -0.10
CA VAL A 130 -27.48 37.33 0.64
C VAL A 130 -27.58 38.56 -0.26
N ASN A 131 -27.11 38.49 -1.50
CA ASN A 131 -27.18 39.61 -2.44
C ASN A 131 -28.63 39.99 -2.79
N GLY A 132 -29.52 39.02 -2.91
CA GLY A 132 -30.96 39.29 -3.11
C GLY A 132 -31.57 40.01 -1.90
N VAL A 133 -31.39 39.46 -0.69
CA VAL A 133 -31.95 40.03 0.54
C VAL A 133 -31.33 41.38 0.89
N LEU A 134 -30.06 41.63 0.52
CA LEU A 134 -29.43 42.93 0.68
C LEU A 134 -30.20 44.03 -0.07
N VAL A 135 -30.59 43.78 -1.31
CA VAL A 135 -31.35 44.74 -2.14
C VAL A 135 -32.69 45.05 -1.47
N ASP A 136 -33.38 44.03 -0.98
CA ASP A 136 -34.66 44.18 -0.28
C ASP A 136 -34.52 45.00 1.01
N MET A 137 -33.47 44.74 1.80
CA MET A 137 -33.16 45.49 3.02
C MET A 137 -32.82 46.96 2.72
N VAL A 138 -32.07 47.23 1.65
CA VAL A 138 -31.74 48.61 1.23
C VAL A 138 -33.00 49.34 0.79
N ASN A 139 -33.85 48.72 -0.02
CA ASN A 139 -35.12 49.31 -0.46
C ASN A 139 -36.07 49.59 0.72
N ALA A 140 -36.15 48.68 1.69
CA ALA A 140 -36.90 48.89 2.93
C ALA A 140 -36.30 50.04 3.78
N SER A 141 -34.97 50.21 3.76
CA SER A 141 -34.32 51.29 4.50
C SER A 141 -34.55 52.68 3.89
N LEU A 142 -34.74 52.77 2.58
CA LEU A 142 -35.08 54.03 1.89
C LEU A 142 -36.54 54.46 2.15
N ASN A 143 -37.43 53.50 2.44
CA ASN A 143 -38.85 53.74 2.75
C ASN A 143 -39.15 53.79 4.27
N LEU A 144 -38.12 54.04 5.10
CA LEU A 144 -38.18 53.93 6.58
C LEU A 144 -39.29 54.73 7.26
N THR A 145 -39.77 55.80 6.62
CA THR A 145 -40.77 56.73 7.16
C THR A 145 -42.16 56.11 7.32
N ASN A 146 -42.49 55.05 6.59
CA ASN A 146 -43.85 54.48 6.59
C ASN A 146 -43.98 53.10 7.26
N ASP A 147 -42.90 52.29 7.34
CA ASP A 147 -43.00 50.92 7.90
C ASP A 147 -41.69 50.43 8.55
N ARG A 148 -41.53 50.75 9.84
CA ARG A 148 -40.42 50.26 10.67
C ARG A 148 -40.47 48.74 10.88
N GLY A 149 -41.65 48.12 10.80
CA GLY A 149 -41.84 46.69 10.97
C GLY A 149 -41.19 45.91 9.82
N ALA A 150 -41.49 46.33 8.59
CA ALA A 150 -40.91 45.75 7.38
C ALA A 150 -39.37 45.85 7.35
N TYR A 151 -38.80 46.99 7.76
CA TYR A 151 -37.34 47.14 7.84
C TYR A 151 -36.70 46.18 8.87
N LEU A 152 -37.33 46.01 10.04
CA LEU A 152 -36.82 45.08 11.06
C LEU A 152 -36.88 43.62 10.60
N GLU A 153 -37.93 43.24 9.87
CA GLU A 153 -38.04 41.90 9.30
C GLU A 153 -36.99 41.65 8.21
N ALA A 154 -36.82 42.59 7.28
CA ALA A 154 -35.80 42.53 6.23
C ALA A 154 -34.37 42.49 6.80
N THR A 155 -34.13 43.24 7.89
CA THR A 155 -32.84 43.22 8.60
C THR A 155 -32.60 41.85 9.24
N LYS A 156 -33.59 41.26 9.92
CA LYS A 156 -33.47 39.91 10.50
C LYS A 156 -33.18 38.85 9.44
N SER A 157 -33.88 38.90 8.30
CA SER A 157 -33.62 37.96 7.20
C SER A 157 -32.22 38.15 6.60
N PHE A 158 -31.74 39.39 6.48
CA PHE A 158 -30.38 39.67 6.01
C PHE A 158 -29.33 39.08 6.96
N PHE A 159 -29.47 39.31 8.27
CA PHE A 159 -28.55 38.76 9.27
C PHE A 159 -28.52 37.22 9.23
N ALA A 160 -29.68 36.58 9.17
CA ALA A 160 -29.77 35.11 9.09
C ALA A 160 -29.14 34.57 7.78
N ALA A 161 -29.33 35.27 6.66
CA ALA A 161 -28.73 34.89 5.39
C ALA A 161 -27.20 35.01 5.42
N VAL A 162 -26.66 36.10 5.98
CA VAL A 162 -25.21 36.31 6.12
C VAL A 162 -24.60 35.27 7.06
N GLU A 163 -25.21 35.01 8.21
CA GLU A 163 -24.75 33.96 9.12
C GLU A 163 -24.70 32.60 8.41
N SER A 164 -25.77 32.23 7.69
CA SER A 164 -25.82 31.01 6.90
C SER A 164 -24.71 30.96 5.84
N MET A 165 -24.50 32.05 5.09
CA MET A 165 -23.46 32.14 4.06
C MET A 165 -22.07 31.93 4.64
N VAL A 166 -21.77 32.58 5.75
CA VAL A 166 -20.44 32.56 6.34
C VAL A 166 -20.12 31.20 6.99
N LEU A 167 -21.12 30.56 7.62
CA LEU A 167 -20.99 29.16 8.06
C LEU A 167 -20.76 28.22 6.87
N LYS A 168 -21.49 28.41 5.77
CA LYS A 168 -21.31 27.62 4.56
C LYS A 168 -19.91 27.75 3.97
N ASN A 169 -19.38 28.98 3.95
CA ASN A 169 -18.03 29.27 3.52
C ASN A 169 -16.98 28.63 4.44
N LYS A 170 -17.20 28.66 5.76
CA LYS A 170 -16.31 27.99 6.72
C LYS A 170 -16.19 26.48 6.45
N ASP A 171 -17.31 25.79 6.22
CA ASP A 171 -17.31 24.36 5.90
C ASP A 171 -16.51 24.09 4.61
N PHE A 172 -16.70 24.95 3.60
CA PHE A 172 -15.97 24.87 2.33
C PHE A 172 -14.46 25.07 2.51
N LEU A 173 -14.04 26.08 3.29
CA LEU A 173 -12.62 26.34 3.57
C LEU A 173 -11.95 25.17 4.31
N VAL A 174 -12.65 24.55 5.27
CA VAL A 174 -12.14 23.35 5.96
C VAL A 174 -11.97 22.20 4.97
N CYS A 175 -12.92 22.00 4.05
CA CYS A 175 -12.82 20.97 3.01
C CYS A 175 -11.66 21.22 2.04
N ILE A 176 -11.49 22.46 1.56
CA ILE A 176 -10.36 22.84 0.71
C ILE A 176 -9.03 22.69 1.43
N TYR A 177 -8.96 22.97 2.74
CA TYR A 177 -7.73 22.73 3.51
C TYR A 177 -7.37 21.24 3.56
N ILE A 178 -8.36 20.36 3.75
CA ILE A 178 -8.14 18.91 3.82
C ILE A 178 -7.76 18.31 2.45
N TYR A 179 -8.33 18.83 1.36
CA TYR A 179 -8.19 18.23 0.03
C TYR A 179 -6.72 18.06 -0.46
N PRO A 180 -5.83 19.07 -0.43
CA PRO A 180 -4.42 18.92 -0.80
C PRO A 180 -3.66 17.92 0.09
N ASN A 181 -4.02 17.81 1.37
CA ASN A 181 -3.39 16.83 2.26
C ASN A 181 -3.68 15.40 1.81
N ILE A 182 -4.90 15.13 1.34
CA ILE A 182 -5.27 13.82 0.78
C ILE A 182 -4.61 13.61 -0.59
N MET A 183 -4.51 14.65 -1.43
CA MET A 183 -3.76 14.58 -2.69
C MET A 183 -2.28 14.26 -2.47
N MET A 184 -1.67 14.81 -1.41
CA MET A 184 -0.30 14.49 -1.03
C MET A 184 -0.15 13.00 -0.69
N LEU A 185 -1.13 12.39 0.00
CA LEU A 185 -1.11 10.95 0.25
C LEU A 185 -1.14 10.13 -1.05
N ARG A 186 -1.89 10.60 -2.06
CA ARG A 186 -1.96 9.95 -3.38
C ARG A 186 -0.62 9.96 -4.12
N LEU A 187 0.21 11.00 -3.93
CA LEU A 187 1.54 11.06 -4.54
C LEU A 187 2.45 9.89 -4.11
N PHE A 188 2.28 9.36 -2.89
CA PHE A 188 3.05 8.20 -2.44
C PHE A 188 2.78 6.93 -3.28
N LYS A 189 1.56 6.74 -3.80
CA LYS A 189 1.25 5.64 -4.75
C LYS A 189 2.08 5.77 -6.02
N SER A 190 2.21 6.98 -6.55
CA SER A 190 3.05 7.26 -7.73
C SER A 190 4.54 7.06 -7.45
N PHE A 191 5.00 7.38 -6.24
CA PHE A 191 6.39 7.15 -5.83
C PHE A 191 6.75 5.69 -5.62
N ALA A 192 5.77 4.83 -5.32
CA ALA A 192 5.97 3.38 -5.24
C ALA A 192 6.44 2.75 -6.56
N ALA A 193 6.20 3.41 -7.71
CA ALA A 193 6.69 2.95 -9.01
C ALA A 193 8.22 2.98 -9.13
N GLN A 194 8.92 3.80 -8.33
CA GLN A 194 10.37 3.85 -8.32
C GLN A 194 10.93 3.06 -7.13
N PRO A 195 11.80 2.05 -7.34
CA PRO A 195 12.34 1.23 -6.24
C PRO A 195 13.02 2.01 -5.11
N ARG A 196 13.66 3.14 -5.42
CA ARG A 196 14.34 3.98 -4.41
C ARG A 196 13.38 4.85 -3.58
N LEU A 197 12.31 5.36 -4.19
CA LEU A 197 11.30 6.15 -3.46
C LEU A 197 10.32 5.25 -2.71
N ALA A 198 10.09 4.03 -3.23
CA ALA A 198 9.27 3.01 -2.60
C ALA A 198 9.85 2.47 -1.28
N ILE A 199 11.15 2.68 -0.99
CA ILE A 199 11.80 2.20 0.24
C ILE A 199 11.03 2.67 1.48
N VAL A 200 10.56 3.91 1.51
CA VAL A 200 9.82 4.46 2.66
C VAL A 200 8.52 3.69 2.87
N THR A 201 7.72 3.52 1.81
CA THR A 201 6.46 2.77 1.88
C THR A 201 6.66 1.29 2.19
N ALA A 202 7.72 0.67 1.66
CA ALA A 202 8.07 -0.72 1.92
C ALA A 202 8.54 -0.91 3.37
N THR A 203 9.32 0.03 3.90
CA THR A 203 9.78 0.06 5.29
C THR A 203 8.59 0.12 6.24
N LEU A 204 7.65 1.05 6.00
CA LEU A 204 6.42 1.16 6.80
C LEU A 204 5.56 -0.09 6.70
N LYS A 205 5.41 -0.66 5.49
CA LYS A 205 4.65 -1.91 5.31
C LYS A 205 5.29 -3.06 6.09
N ARG A 206 6.61 -3.19 6.04
CA ARG A 206 7.36 -4.22 6.77
C ARG A 206 7.27 -4.03 8.28
N ALA A 207 7.47 -2.81 8.76
CA ALA A 207 7.41 -2.49 10.18
C ALA A 207 5.97 -2.48 10.73
N SER A 208 4.94 -2.52 9.90
CA SER A 208 3.55 -2.29 10.31
C SER A 208 3.07 -3.21 11.44
N VAL A 209 3.40 -4.51 11.38
CA VAL A 209 3.00 -5.47 12.42
C VAL A 209 3.68 -5.13 13.75
N ASP A 210 4.98 -4.88 13.74
CA ASP A 210 5.75 -4.54 14.95
C ASP A 210 5.33 -3.19 15.52
N LEU A 211 5.05 -2.20 14.66
CA LEU A 211 4.53 -0.88 15.03
C LEU A 211 3.14 -0.97 15.68
N VAL A 212 2.27 -1.89 15.25
CA VAL A 212 0.96 -2.09 15.87
C VAL A 212 1.12 -2.68 17.27
N HIS A 213 1.97 -3.71 17.44
CA HIS A 213 2.23 -4.30 18.77
C HIS A 213 2.87 -3.28 19.72
N PHE A 214 3.90 -2.58 19.25
CA PHE A 214 4.52 -1.48 20.00
C PHE A 214 3.50 -0.37 20.31
N GLY A 215 2.63 -0.02 19.36
CA GLY A 215 1.60 1.01 19.52
C GLY A 215 0.62 0.69 20.64
N ILE A 216 0.26 -0.58 20.84
CA ILE A 216 -0.60 -1.01 21.96
C ILE A 216 0.10 -0.74 23.30
N VAL A 217 1.36 -1.13 23.42
CA VAL A 217 2.15 -0.89 24.65
C VAL A 217 2.35 0.60 24.88
N PHE A 218 2.79 1.34 23.85
CA PHE A 218 2.99 2.78 23.88
C PHE A 218 1.73 3.52 24.33
N LEU A 219 0.59 3.27 23.69
CA LEU A 219 -0.65 3.96 24.00
C LEU A 219 -1.12 3.65 25.43
N SER A 220 -0.96 2.40 25.90
CA SER A 220 -1.34 2.03 27.28
C SER A 220 -0.53 2.77 28.34
N VAL A 221 0.80 2.87 28.17
CA VAL A 221 1.69 3.58 29.08
C VAL A 221 1.50 5.09 28.97
N PHE A 222 1.35 5.61 27.76
CA PHE A 222 1.09 7.03 27.50
C PHE A 222 -0.22 7.49 28.14
N VAL A 223 -1.31 6.74 27.97
CA VAL A 223 -2.61 7.06 28.60
C VAL A 223 -2.51 7.00 30.12
N CYS A 224 -1.76 6.04 30.69
CA CYS A 224 -1.53 5.99 32.14
C CYS A 224 -0.82 7.27 32.64
N MET A 225 0.25 7.70 31.97
CA MET A 225 0.98 8.93 32.32
C MET A 225 0.15 10.20 32.11
N LEU A 226 -0.71 10.19 31.09
CA LEU A 226 -1.64 11.26 30.82
C LEU A 226 -2.68 11.37 31.92
N VAL A 227 -3.29 10.27 32.37
CA VAL A 227 -4.22 10.29 33.50
C VAL A 227 -3.53 10.77 34.77
N ASN A 228 -2.28 10.35 35.02
CA ASN A 228 -1.48 10.87 36.13
C ASN A 228 -1.28 12.40 36.05
N SER A 229 -1.04 12.93 34.84
CA SER A 229 -0.89 14.38 34.64
C SER A 229 -2.19 15.16 34.96
N ILE A 230 -3.35 14.62 34.57
CA ILE A 230 -4.65 15.20 34.88
C ILE A 230 -4.91 15.17 36.38
N LEU A 231 -4.56 14.07 37.06
CA LEU A 231 -4.76 13.93 38.50
C LEU A 231 -3.84 14.85 39.32
N PHE A 232 -2.61 15.07 38.87
CA PHE A 232 -1.67 15.93 39.60
C PHE A 232 -1.83 17.42 39.31
N PHE A 233 -2.10 17.78 38.06
CA PHE A 233 -2.04 19.17 37.60
C PHE A 233 -3.37 19.68 37.04
N GLY A 234 -4.36 18.83 36.77
CA GLY A 234 -5.59 19.22 36.06
C GLY A 234 -6.51 20.16 36.82
N GLN A 235 -6.33 20.32 38.15
CA GLN A 235 -7.07 21.31 38.94
C GLN A 235 -6.50 22.72 38.82
N ASP A 236 -5.18 22.82 38.63
CA ASP A 236 -4.44 24.08 38.72
C ASP A 236 -3.97 24.59 37.35
N LEU A 237 -3.75 23.68 36.38
CA LEU A 237 -3.36 24.02 35.00
C LEU A 237 -4.47 23.72 34.00
N GLU A 238 -4.83 24.74 33.22
CA GLU A 238 -5.84 24.62 32.15
C GLU A 238 -5.40 23.61 31.07
N ASP A 239 -4.10 23.45 30.86
CA ASP A 239 -3.51 22.53 29.88
C ASP A 239 -3.77 21.05 30.22
N PHE A 240 -3.90 20.72 31.51
CA PHE A 240 -4.18 19.37 31.99
C PHE A 240 -5.63 19.19 32.46
N SER A 241 -6.48 20.21 32.29
CA SER A 241 -7.85 20.23 32.81
C SER A 241 -8.81 19.24 32.15
N THR A 242 -8.60 18.93 30.87
CA THR A 242 -9.46 18.03 30.09
C THR A 242 -8.61 16.99 29.39
N PHE A 243 -9.17 15.80 29.18
CA PHE A 243 -8.47 14.69 28.54
C PHE A 243 -7.87 15.07 27.18
N GLN A 244 -8.60 15.79 26.33
CA GLN A 244 -8.11 16.22 25.02
C GLN A 244 -6.97 17.23 25.11
N ARG A 245 -7.04 18.19 26.03
CA ARG A 245 -5.95 19.16 26.25
C ARG A 245 -4.71 18.46 26.82
N ALA A 246 -4.90 17.56 27.79
CA ALA A 246 -3.82 16.79 28.37
C ALA A 246 -3.12 15.89 27.32
N ILE A 247 -3.87 15.31 26.36
CA ILE A 247 -3.26 14.59 25.21
C ILE A 247 -2.29 15.53 24.48
N HIS A 248 -2.77 16.72 24.10
CA HIS A 248 -1.98 17.69 23.35
C HIS A 248 -0.73 18.13 24.14
N SER A 249 -0.89 18.46 25.41
CA SER A 249 0.21 18.90 26.29
C SER A 249 1.22 17.78 26.57
N CYS A 250 0.78 16.53 26.76
CA CYS A 250 1.69 15.39 26.89
C CYS A 250 2.43 15.09 25.58
N PHE A 251 1.79 15.26 24.42
CA PHE A 251 2.47 15.13 23.12
C PHE A 251 3.53 16.23 22.93
N LEU A 252 3.23 17.48 23.27
CA LEU A 252 4.20 18.58 23.25
C LEU A 252 5.37 18.32 24.19
N ALA A 253 5.09 17.85 25.41
CA ALA A 253 6.12 17.48 26.38
C ALA A 253 7.03 16.36 25.85
N MET A 254 6.53 15.42 25.05
CA MET A 254 7.35 14.38 24.41
C MET A 254 8.36 14.95 23.40
N PHE A 255 8.07 16.10 22.78
CA PHE A 255 8.95 16.78 21.84
C PHE A 255 9.91 17.79 22.49
N GLY A 256 9.87 17.97 23.81
CA GLY A 256 10.72 18.94 24.49
C GLY A 256 10.01 20.22 24.95
N ASP A 257 8.74 20.39 24.61
CA ASP A 257 8.00 21.62 24.90
C ASP A 257 7.15 21.44 26.16
N TRP A 258 7.72 21.83 27.30
CA TRP A 258 7.05 21.82 28.60
C TRP A 258 7.30 23.11 29.37
N ASP A 259 6.26 23.62 30.03
CA ASP A 259 6.37 24.78 30.91
C ASP A 259 6.73 24.33 32.33
N TRP A 260 8.04 24.25 32.61
CA TRP A 260 8.55 23.83 33.92
C TRP A 260 8.14 24.77 35.05
N ASP A 261 8.07 26.08 34.78
CA ASP A 261 7.75 27.08 35.81
C ASP A 261 6.30 26.91 36.27
N ALA A 262 5.37 26.73 35.32
CA ALA A 262 3.97 26.44 35.62
C ALA A 262 3.76 25.12 36.39
N LEU A 263 4.53 24.08 36.07
CA LEU A 263 4.50 22.79 36.78
C LEU A 263 5.06 22.91 38.21
N LYS A 264 6.16 23.64 38.37
CA LYS A 264 6.84 23.84 39.66
C LYS A 264 5.97 24.57 40.67
N ASP A 265 5.20 25.56 40.22
CA ASP A 265 4.38 26.41 41.08
C ASP A 265 3.27 25.65 41.82
N ILE A 266 2.77 24.55 41.25
CA ILE A 266 1.76 23.69 41.89
C ILE A 266 2.38 22.80 42.97
N GLY A 267 3.59 22.32 42.73
CA GLY A 267 4.26 21.42 43.66
C GLY A 267 5.52 20.82 43.08
N TYR A 268 6.66 21.33 43.56
CA TYR A 268 8.00 20.90 43.14
C TYR A 268 8.19 19.37 43.11
N PHE A 269 7.79 18.67 44.19
CA PHE A 269 7.98 17.22 44.27
C PHE A 269 7.11 16.44 43.27
N LYS A 270 5.83 16.80 43.14
CA LYS A 270 4.90 16.14 42.20
C LYS A 270 5.34 16.36 40.75
N ALA A 271 5.71 17.61 40.43
CA ALA A 271 6.25 18.01 39.13
C ALA A 271 7.51 17.22 38.79
N GLN A 272 8.49 17.18 39.71
CA GLN A 272 9.75 16.47 39.51
C GLN A 272 9.53 14.97 39.27
N VAL A 273 8.72 14.31 40.10
CA VAL A 273 8.48 12.86 39.98
C VAL A 273 7.79 12.53 38.67
N TRP A 274 6.72 13.25 38.32
CA TRP A 274 6.01 13.01 37.06
C TRP A 274 6.90 13.29 35.86
N PHE A 275 7.65 14.41 35.89
CA PHE A 275 8.53 14.82 34.80
C PHE A 275 9.62 13.77 34.51
N TRP A 276 10.37 13.34 35.53
CA TRP A 276 11.42 12.33 35.34
C TRP A 276 10.87 10.98 34.90
N LEU A 277 9.74 10.56 35.48
CA LEU A 277 9.08 9.32 35.09
C LEU A 277 8.60 9.38 33.64
N PHE A 278 8.01 10.51 33.22
CA PHE A 278 7.56 10.72 31.85
C PHE A 278 8.72 10.74 30.86
N LEU A 279 9.79 11.48 31.18
CA LEU A 279 10.98 11.62 30.35
C LEU A 279 11.69 10.27 30.16
N VAL A 280 11.92 9.52 31.23
CA VAL A 280 12.61 8.22 31.13
C VAL A 280 11.75 7.21 30.37
N ILE A 281 10.47 7.09 30.71
CA ILE A 281 9.62 6.02 30.16
C ILE A 281 9.16 6.37 28.73
N ASN A 282 8.53 7.51 28.52
CA ASN A 282 7.94 7.84 27.21
C ASN A 282 8.98 8.33 26.20
N VAL A 283 9.93 9.16 26.63
CA VAL A 283 10.91 9.76 25.73
C VAL A 283 12.13 8.84 25.57
N LEU A 284 12.83 8.47 26.64
CA LEU A 284 14.08 7.71 26.50
C LEU A 284 13.87 6.24 26.15
N ILE A 285 12.84 5.58 26.68
CA ILE A 285 12.62 4.15 26.41
C ILE A 285 11.70 3.97 25.19
N LEU A 286 10.46 4.45 25.26
CA LEU A 286 9.47 4.14 24.23
C LEU A 286 9.76 4.81 22.88
N LEU A 287 10.11 6.10 22.84
CA LEU A 287 10.43 6.78 21.58
C LEU A 287 11.67 6.19 20.90
N ASN A 288 12.70 5.82 21.67
CA ASN A 288 13.89 5.18 21.13
C ASN A 288 13.62 3.75 20.64
N MET A 289 12.71 3.02 21.29
CA MET A 289 12.25 1.70 20.79
C MET A 289 11.49 1.84 19.46
N LEU A 290 10.64 2.87 19.32
CA LEU A 290 9.97 3.19 18.04
C LEU A 290 11.00 3.43 16.92
N LEU A 291 12.04 4.24 17.20
CA LEU A 291 13.12 4.48 16.25
C LEU A 291 13.88 3.19 15.89
N ALA A 292 14.15 2.33 16.87
CA ALA A 292 14.83 1.06 16.63
C ALA A 292 14.04 0.15 15.66
N ILE A 293 12.73 0.01 15.87
CA ILE A 293 11.84 -0.78 14.98
C ILE A 293 11.87 -0.22 13.55
N ILE A 294 11.78 1.11 13.40
CA ILE A 294 11.81 1.76 12.08
C ILE A 294 13.17 1.57 11.40
N MET A 295 14.27 1.71 12.15
CA MET A 295 15.63 1.58 11.62
C MET A 295 15.98 0.16 11.19
N ASP A 296 15.50 -0.86 11.91
CA ASP A 296 15.67 -2.26 11.52
C ASP A 296 14.95 -2.56 10.20
N ALA A 297 13.67 -2.20 10.11
CA ALA A 297 12.89 -2.35 8.89
C ALA A 297 13.49 -1.57 7.71
N TYR A 298 13.98 -0.35 7.95
CA TYR A 298 14.62 0.49 6.94
C TYR A 298 15.90 -0.15 6.41
N THR A 299 16.74 -0.68 7.30
CA THR A 299 18.00 -1.33 6.93
C THR A 299 17.72 -2.57 6.07
N ALA A 300 16.73 -3.37 6.44
CA ALA A 300 16.35 -4.56 5.69
C ALA A 300 15.80 -4.25 4.28
N GLU A 301 15.02 -3.18 4.11
CA GLU A 301 14.52 -2.75 2.79
C GLU A 301 15.60 -2.02 1.97
N LYS A 302 16.51 -1.30 2.62
CA LYS A 302 17.66 -0.68 1.95
C LYS A 302 18.59 -1.72 1.33
N ILE A 303 18.82 -2.87 1.99
CA ILE A 303 19.63 -3.97 1.45
C ILE A 303 19.00 -4.52 0.15
N LYS A 304 17.68 -4.74 0.14
CA LYS A 304 16.95 -5.19 -1.06
C LYS A 304 17.02 -4.17 -2.19
N ALA A 305 16.84 -2.89 -1.88
CA ALA A 305 16.82 -1.81 -2.86
C ALA A 305 18.21 -1.32 -3.31
N GLY A 306 19.29 -1.67 -2.61
CA GLY A 306 20.66 -1.26 -2.93
C GLY A 306 21.13 -1.66 -4.34
N SER A 307 20.49 -2.66 -4.94
CA SER A 307 20.74 -3.11 -6.32
C SER A 307 20.01 -2.28 -7.39
N ALA A 308 19.07 -1.41 -7.00
CA ALA A 308 18.25 -0.63 -7.94
C ALA A 308 18.96 0.64 -8.43
N GLN A 309 19.07 0.77 -9.76
CA GLN A 309 19.65 1.94 -10.43
C GLN A 309 18.83 3.21 -10.17
N THR A 310 19.45 4.40 -10.26
CA THR A 310 18.71 5.68 -10.19
C THR A 310 17.83 5.86 -11.42
N LEU A 311 16.70 6.57 -11.31
CA LEU A 311 15.87 6.90 -12.48
C LEU A 311 16.66 7.62 -13.56
N TRP A 312 17.57 8.51 -13.17
CA TRP A 312 18.42 9.23 -14.13
C TRP A 312 19.32 8.27 -14.90
N THR A 313 20.01 7.36 -14.21
CA THR A 313 20.85 6.37 -14.89
C THR A 313 20.03 5.38 -15.71
N GLN A 314 18.85 4.95 -15.25
CA GLN A 314 17.96 4.07 -15.98
C GLN A 314 17.42 4.74 -17.25
N THR A 315 16.94 5.97 -17.15
CA THR A 315 16.42 6.76 -18.28
C THR A 315 17.52 7.08 -19.27
N TRP A 316 18.71 7.47 -18.79
CA TRP A 316 19.88 7.68 -19.63
C TRP A 316 20.29 6.40 -20.35
N GLN A 317 20.34 5.26 -19.66
CA GLN A 317 20.65 3.97 -20.28
C GLN A 317 19.58 3.55 -21.29
N MET A 318 18.30 3.78 -21.03
CA MET A 318 17.22 3.50 -21.98
C MET A 318 17.37 4.37 -23.24
N ARG A 319 17.60 5.68 -23.07
CA ARG A 319 17.82 6.61 -24.18
C ARG A 319 19.07 6.24 -24.97
N ARG A 320 20.17 5.92 -24.28
CA ARG A 320 21.44 5.49 -24.88
C ARG A 320 21.27 4.19 -25.67
N ARG A 321 20.65 3.15 -25.08
CA ARG A 321 20.36 1.88 -25.76
C ARG A 321 19.45 2.07 -26.98
N ARG A 322 18.49 3.01 -26.93
CA ARG A 322 17.63 3.33 -28.06
C ARG A 322 18.38 4.02 -29.20
N LEU A 323 19.35 4.88 -28.88
CA LEU A 323 20.25 5.49 -29.86
C LEU A 323 21.22 4.46 -30.47
N GLU A 324 21.84 3.60 -29.64
CA GLU A 324 22.72 2.49 -30.05
C GLU A 324 21.98 1.52 -31.01
N PHE A 325 20.71 1.18 -30.71
CA PHE A 325 19.88 0.34 -31.58
C PHE A 325 19.56 1.04 -32.91
N LYS A 326 19.20 2.33 -32.89
CA LYS A 326 18.97 3.10 -34.13
C LYS A 326 20.23 3.22 -34.99
N ARG A 327 21.41 3.26 -34.37
CA ARG A 327 22.73 3.27 -35.03
C ARG A 327 23.20 1.88 -35.48
N LYS A 328 22.43 0.82 -35.23
CA LYS A 328 22.76 -0.59 -35.52
C LYS A 328 24.02 -1.10 -34.81
N GLU A 329 24.40 -0.47 -33.69
CA GLU A 329 25.58 -0.83 -32.89
C GLU A 329 25.25 -1.88 -31.81
N ARG A 330 23.96 -2.27 -31.67
CA ARG A 330 23.48 -3.15 -30.61
C ARG A 330 22.22 -3.93 -31.05
N VAL A 331 22.14 -5.21 -30.68
CA VAL A 331 20.96 -6.09 -30.89
C VAL A 331 20.09 -6.16 -29.62
N ARG A 332 18.77 -6.33 -29.73
CA ARG A 332 17.88 -6.47 -28.55
C ARG A 332 17.96 -7.89 -27.99
N LEU A 333 17.56 -8.07 -26.73
CA LEU A 333 17.55 -9.39 -26.11
C LEU A 333 16.52 -10.32 -26.75
N ASN A 334 15.36 -9.79 -27.15
CA ASN A 334 14.32 -10.57 -27.83
C ASN A 334 14.83 -11.11 -29.16
N ASP A 335 15.51 -10.28 -29.97
CA ASP A 335 16.09 -10.73 -31.24
C ASP A 335 17.13 -11.87 -31.04
N VAL A 336 17.81 -11.91 -29.88
CA VAL A 336 18.73 -13.02 -29.52
C VAL A 336 17.94 -14.27 -29.15
N TRP A 337 16.88 -14.11 -28.37
CA TRP A 337 16.00 -15.21 -27.96
C TRP A 337 15.30 -15.86 -29.15
N ASP A 338 14.82 -15.05 -30.10
CA ASP A 338 14.11 -15.53 -31.29
C ASP A 338 15.00 -16.45 -32.14
N VAL A 339 16.31 -16.19 -32.22
CA VAL A 339 17.28 -17.05 -32.93
C VAL A 339 17.37 -18.43 -32.29
N PHE A 340 17.50 -18.50 -30.96
CA PHE A 340 17.55 -19.78 -30.25
C PHE A 340 16.20 -20.52 -30.28
N LEU A 341 15.09 -19.77 -30.28
CA LEU A 341 13.77 -20.34 -30.42
C LEU A 341 13.57 -20.96 -31.81
N GLU A 342 14.11 -20.33 -32.87
CA GLU A 342 14.11 -20.90 -34.22
C GLU A 342 15.01 -22.14 -34.34
N GLU A 343 16.19 -22.14 -33.70
CA GLU A 343 17.06 -23.35 -33.63
C GLU A 343 16.36 -24.54 -32.95
N GLY A 344 15.54 -24.27 -31.92
CA GLY A 344 14.77 -25.28 -31.19
C GLY A 344 13.42 -25.67 -31.81
N GLY A 345 13.15 -25.31 -33.07
CA GLY A 345 11.89 -25.67 -33.73
C GLY A 345 10.65 -24.93 -33.20
N ARG A 346 10.85 -23.77 -32.56
CA ARG A 346 9.83 -22.95 -31.86
C ARG A 346 9.21 -23.58 -30.61
N ASP A 347 9.85 -24.60 -30.05
CA ASP A 347 9.40 -25.23 -28.82
C ASP A 347 10.17 -24.67 -27.61
N GLU A 348 9.51 -23.81 -26.84
CA GLU A 348 10.13 -23.04 -25.74
C GLU A 348 10.72 -23.96 -24.65
N LYS A 349 10.06 -25.08 -24.36
CA LYS A 349 10.50 -26.04 -23.33
C LYS A 349 11.76 -26.79 -23.73
N ALA A 350 11.86 -27.21 -24.99
CA ALA A 350 13.01 -27.94 -25.49
C ALA A 350 14.29 -27.08 -25.47
N VAL A 351 14.17 -25.78 -25.73
CA VAL A 351 15.30 -24.83 -25.68
C VAL A 351 15.76 -24.61 -24.23
N LEU A 352 14.83 -24.46 -23.29
CA LEU A 352 15.13 -24.23 -21.87
C LEU A 352 15.66 -25.48 -21.15
N GLU A 353 15.29 -26.67 -21.59
CA GLU A 353 15.77 -27.96 -21.04
C GLU A 353 17.12 -28.39 -21.63
N SER A 354 17.65 -27.66 -22.62
CA SER A 354 18.92 -28.02 -23.24
C SER A 354 20.12 -27.64 -22.37
N ASP A 355 20.96 -28.62 -22.01
CA ASP A 355 22.23 -28.42 -21.27
C ASP A 355 23.37 -27.88 -22.15
N ARG A 356 23.05 -27.31 -23.33
CA ARG A 356 24.06 -26.84 -24.27
C ARG A 356 24.75 -25.59 -23.72
N LEU A 357 26.05 -25.70 -23.47
CA LEU A 357 26.89 -24.55 -23.10
C LEU A 357 27.03 -23.59 -24.30
N ILE A 358 26.56 -22.35 -24.13
CA ILE A 358 26.63 -21.30 -25.16
C ILE A 358 27.87 -20.44 -24.90
N THR A 359 28.80 -20.40 -25.86
CA THR A 359 29.99 -19.53 -25.78
C THR A 359 29.77 -18.17 -26.48
N ALA A 360 30.69 -17.22 -26.26
CA ALA A 360 30.58 -15.89 -26.84
C ALA A 360 30.70 -15.92 -28.37
N ASP A 361 31.51 -16.83 -28.90
CA ASP A 361 31.71 -17.02 -30.33
C ASP A 361 30.48 -17.68 -30.97
N ASP A 362 29.83 -18.61 -30.25
CA ASP A 362 28.54 -19.17 -30.69
C ASP A 362 27.48 -18.08 -30.85
N LEU A 363 27.38 -17.14 -29.89
CA LEU A 363 26.44 -16.02 -29.98
C LEU A 363 26.72 -15.07 -31.16
N ILE A 364 28.00 -14.85 -31.49
CA ILE A 364 28.40 -13.98 -32.61
C ILE A 364 28.07 -14.66 -33.95
N ASN A 365 28.26 -15.97 -34.04
CA ASN A 365 28.01 -16.74 -35.26
C ASN A 365 26.51 -16.98 -35.50
N SER A 366 25.75 -17.20 -34.43
CA SER A 366 24.32 -17.54 -34.51
C SER A 366 23.45 -16.28 -34.69
N VAL A 367 23.81 -15.18 -34.03
CA VAL A 367 22.98 -13.95 -34.03
C VAL A 367 23.52 -12.91 -35.03
N PRO A 368 22.73 -12.51 -36.04
CA PRO A 368 23.14 -11.50 -37.00
C PRO A 368 23.50 -10.16 -36.33
N ARG A 369 24.69 -9.64 -36.63
CA ARG A 369 25.18 -8.30 -36.22
C ARG A 369 25.43 -8.14 -34.70
N MET A 370 25.66 -9.21 -33.94
CA MET A 370 26.03 -9.08 -32.53
C MET A 370 27.48 -8.59 -32.36
N PRO A 371 27.74 -7.46 -31.66
CA PRO A 371 29.10 -7.04 -31.34
C PRO A 371 29.74 -7.96 -30.29
N ALA A 372 31.01 -8.31 -30.44
CA ALA A 372 31.74 -9.19 -29.50
C ALA A 372 31.74 -8.67 -28.05
N LYS A 373 31.85 -7.35 -27.85
CA LYS A 373 31.73 -6.73 -26.52
C LYS A 373 30.34 -6.93 -25.90
N GLN A 374 29.29 -6.99 -26.71
CA GLN A 374 27.93 -7.23 -26.24
C GLN A 374 27.74 -8.70 -25.86
N ALA A 375 28.22 -9.64 -26.69
CA ALA A 375 28.15 -11.09 -26.44
C ALA A 375 28.79 -11.47 -25.10
N ASN A 376 30.04 -11.07 -24.89
CA ASN A 376 30.77 -11.32 -23.64
C ASN A 376 30.05 -10.73 -22.42
N ARG A 377 29.55 -9.49 -22.53
CA ARG A 377 28.81 -8.85 -21.43
C ARG A 377 27.48 -9.55 -21.14
N LEU A 378 26.81 -10.07 -22.16
CA LEU A 378 25.55 -10.76 -22.02
C LEU A 378 25.74 -12.09 -21.29
N LEU A 379 26.77 -12.87 -21.66
CA LEU A 379 27.13 -14.12 -20.98
C LEU A 379 27.58 -13.92 -19.54
N VAL A 380 28.42 -12.92 -19.28
CA VAL A 380 28.82 -12.60 -17.89
C VAL A 380 27.61 -12.25 -17.05
N LYS A 381 26.66 -11.49 -17.60
CA LYS A 381 25.42 -11.12 -16.90
C LYS A 381 24.45 -12.28 -16.73
N SER A 382 24.32 -13.17 -17.71
CA SER A 382 23.48 -14.35 -17.57
C SER A 382 24.05 -15.29 -16.50
N LEU A 383 25.37 -15.48 -16.46
CA LEU A 383 26.05 -16.28 -15.44
C LEU A 383 25.93 -15.65 -14.04
N GLU A 384 26.08 -14.33 -13.91
CA GLU A 384 25.79 -13.62 -12.66
C GLU A 384 24.31 -13.78 -12.24
N HIS A 385 23.37 -13.78 -13.21
CA HIS A 385 21.96 -13.94 -12.92
C HIS A 385 21.62 -15.36 -12.48
N GLN A 386 22.18 -16.36 -13.15
CA GLN A 386 22.06 -17.77 -12.79
C GLN A 386 22.65 -18.02 -11.40
N ARG A 387 23.87 -17.52 -11.14
CA ARG A 387 24.44 -17.58 -9.79
C ARG A 387 23.53 -16.97 -8.76
N LYS A 388 22.90 -15.82 -9.02
CA LYS A 388 21.91 -15.24 -8.08
C LYS A 388 20.70 -16.13 -7.86
N LEU A 389 20.22 -16.84 -8.87
CA LEU A 389 19.15 -17.83 -8.70
C LEU A 389 19.62 -19.02 -7.85
N GLU A 390 20.87 -19.45 -8.03
CA GLU A 390 21.50 -20.53 -7.25
C GLU A 390 21.87 -20.11 -5.81
N THR A 391 22.35 -18.88 -5.59
CA THR A 391 22.71 -18.34 -4.25
C THR A 391 21.49 -17.85 -3.49
N THR A 392 20.34 -17.68 -4.15
CA THR A 392 19.07 -17.57 -3.44
C THR A 392 18.72 -18.99 -3.00
N ASP A 393 19.43 -19.48 -1.97
CA ASP A 393 19.24 -20.81 -1.41
C ASP A 393 17.75 -21.05 -1.17
N ILE A 394 17.21 -21.91 -2.04
CA ILE A 394 16.32 -23.04 -1.78
C ILE A 394 15.95 -23.17 -0.30
N THR A 395 15.07 -22.31 0.20
CA THR A 395 14.18 -22.73 1.28
C THR A 395 13.20 -23.69 0.62
N GLN A 396 13.18 -24.96 1.06
CA GLN A 396 12.15 -25.93 0.64
C GLN A 396 10.74 -25.33 0.73
N GLN A 397 10.52 -24.37 1.64
CA GLN A 397 9.31 -23.54 1.70
C GLN A 397 9.04 -22.73 0.43
N GLY A 398 10.01 -22.03 -0.16
CA GLY A 398 9.76 -21.20 -1.35
C GLY A 398 9.41 -22.00 -2.59
N ILE A 399 10.05 -23.17 -2.78
CA ILE A 399 9.73 -24.08 -3.89
C ILE A 399 8.40 -24.78 -3.62
N ASN A 400 8.14 -25.25 -2.40
CA ASN A 400 6.85 -25.82 -2.03
C ASN A 400 5.72 -24.81 -2.12
N ASP A 401 5.96 -23.53 -1.82
CA ASP A 401 4.97 -22.46 -1.93
C ASP A 401 4.70 -22.11 -3.39
N MET A 402 5.73 -22.08 -4.26
CA MET A 402 5.55 -21.94 -5.71
C MET A 402 4.80 -23.13 -6.32
N ILE A 403 5.13 -24.36 -5.91
CA ILE A 403 4.46 -25.57 -6.38
C ILE A 403 3.01 -25.58 -5.89
N LYS A 404 2.75 -25.25 -4.61
CA LYS A 404 1.40 -25.10 -4.07
C LYS A 404 0.61 -24.01 -4.80
N GLU A 405 1.23 -22.88 -5.10
CA GLU A 405 0.58 -21.79 -5.84
C GLU A 405 0.23 -22.21 -7.27
N ASN A 406 1.13 -22.94 -7.94
CA ASN A 406 0.89 -23.43 -9.29
C ASN A 406 -0.16 -24.55 -9.33
N ILE A 407 -0.14 -25.47 -8.36
CA ILE A 407 -1.19 -26.50 -8.20
C ILE A 407 -2.53 -25.83 -7.91
N ALA A 408 -2.58 -24.83 -7.04
CA ALA A 408 -3.81 -24.09 -6.75
C ALA A 408 -4.33 -23.34 -8.00
N LYS A 409 -3.45 -22.77 -8.82
CA LYS A 409 -3.82 -22.13 -10.11
C LYS A 409 -4.37 -23.15 -11.11
N VAL A 410 -3.79 -24.35 -11.19
CA VAL A 410 -4.25 -25.43 -12.07
C VAL A 410 -5.60 -25.97 -11.61
N ASP A 411 -5.77 -26.21 -10.31
CA ASP A 411 -7.03 -26.67 -9.73
C ASP A 411 -8.15 -25.63 -9.91
N GLN A 412 -7.83 -24.35 -9.74
CA GLN A 412 -8.77 -23.26 -10.02
C GLN A 412 -9.16 -23.19 -11.51
N ARG A 413 -8.23 -23.48 -12.44
CA ARG A 413 -8.54 -23.56 -13.87
C ARG A 413 -9.40 -24.77 -14.20
N SER A 414 -9.11 -25.92 -13.60
CA SER A 414 -9.90 -27.16 -13.75
C SER A 414 -11.34 -26.96 -13.28
N ASN A 415 -11.53 -26.43 -12.07
CA ASN A 415 -12.86 -26.14 -11.53
C ASN A 415 -13.63 -25.10 -12.37
N LYS A 416 -12.94 -24.09 -12.94
CA LYS A 416 -13.55 -23.15 -13.87
C LYS A 416 -14.02 -23.82 -15.17
N ILE A 417 -13.32 -24.85 -15.64
CA ILE A 417 -13.70 -25.59 -16.85
C ILE A 417 -14.93 -26.44 -16.56
N VAL A 418 -14.94 -27.19 -15.45
CA VAL A 418 -16.09 -28.00 -15.01
C VAL A 418 -17.34 -27.12 -14.87
N GLU A 419 -17.22 -25.97 -14.23
CA GLU A 419 -18.34 -25.03 -14.06
C GLU A 419 -18.83 -24.48 -15.41
N SER A 420 -17.90 -24.19 -16.34
CA SER A 420 -18.27 -23.69 -17.68
C SER A 420 -19.00 -24.77 -18.48
N VAL A 421 -18.57 -26.03 -18.39
CA VAL A 421 -19.25 -27.17 -19.03
C VAL A 421 -20.64 -27.39 -18.44
N ARG A 422 -20.77 -27.27 -17.11
CA ARG A 422 -22.08 -27.36 -16.44
C ARG A 422 -23.04 -26.26 -16.87
N VAL A 423 -22.58 -25.01 -16.97
CA VAL A 423 -23.40 -23.90 -17.45
C VAL A 423 -23.80 -24.11 -18.91
N ILE A 424 -22.90 -24.61 -19.76
CA ILE A 424 -23.23 -24.94 -21.15
C ILE A 424 -24.30 -26.03 -21.21
N ALA A 425 -24.17 -27.09 -20.40
CA ALA A 425 -25.16 -28.17 -20.33
C ALA A 425 -26.53 -27.70 -19.81
N GLU A 426 -26.55 -26.85 -18.77
CA GLU A 426 -27.79 -26.26 -18.24
C GLU A 426 -28.44 -25.29 -19.24
N THR A 427 -27.62 -24.54 -19.99
CA THR A 427 -28.09 -23.64 -21.05
C THR A 427 -28.65 -24.43 -22.23
N LEU A 428 -28.02 -25.54 -22.61
CA LEU A 428 -28.52 -26.44 -23.66
C LEU A 428 -29.88 -27.03 -23.24
N ASN A 429 -29.98 -27.56 -22.01
CA ASN A 429 -31.24 -28.07 -21.46
C ASN A 429 -32.34 -26.99 -21.40
N HIS A 430 -31.98 -25.73 -21.12
CA HIS A 430 -32.94 -24.63 -21.12
C HIS A 430 -33.50 -24.36 -22.53
N TYR A 431 -32.68 -24.46 -23.57
CA TYR A 431 -33.13 -24.32 -24.95
C TYR A 431 -33.89 -25.55 -25.45
N ASP A 432 -33.54 -26.76 -25.00
CA ASP A 432 -34.30 -27.99 -25.30
C ASP A 432 -35.67 -27.99 -24.61
N CYS A 433 -35.79 -27.41 -23.41
CA CYS A 433 -37.07 -27.25 -22.71
C CYS A 433 -37.98 -26.14 -23.28
N LEU A 434 -37.47 -25.31 -24.21
CA LEU A 434 -38.25 -24.31 -24.92
C LEU A 434 -38.91 -24.87 -26.20
N GLU A 435 -38.66 -26.14 -26.58
CA GLU A 435 -39.49 -26.85 -27.56
C GLU A 435 -40.90 -27.06 -26.99
N ALA A 436 -41.83 -26.22 -27.42
CA ALA A 436 -43.26 -26.52 -27.28
C ALA A 436 -43.59 -27.69 -28.21
N CYS A 437 -43.74 -28.89 -27.65
CA CYS A 437 -44.30 -30.02 -28.36
C CYS A 437 -45.68 -29.64 -28.94
N GLY A 438 -45.78 -29.50 -30.26
CA GLY A 438 -47.05 -29.37 -30.98
C GLY A 438 -47.40 -27.99 -31.53
N ASP A 439 -46.44 -27.08 -31.72
CA ASP A 439 -46.70 -25.81 -32.42
C ASP A 439 -46.55 -25.96 -33.95
N PRO A 440 -47.65 -25.91 -34.75
CA PRO A 440 -47.62 -26.20 -36.18
C PRO A 440 -46.82 -25.17 -37.01
N GLU A 441 -46.48 -24.01 -36.45
CA GLU A 441 -45.66 -22.99 -37.11
C GLU A 441 -44.15 -23.31 -37.03
N TYR A 442 -43.72 -24.05 -35.99
CA TYR A 442 -42.33 -24.46 -35.78
C TYR A 442 -41.93 -25.65 -36.66
N ASP A 443 -42.79 -26.68 -36.74
CA ASP A 443 -42.59 -27.88 -37.58
C ASP A 443 -42.47 -27.54 -39.07
N LYS A 444 -43.10 -26.45 -39.51
CA LYS A 444 -43.05 -25.97 -40.89
C LYS A 444 -41.68 -25.41 -41.27
N HIS A 445 -40.91 -24.90 -40.30
CA HIS A 445 -39.63 -24.25 -40.55
C HIS A 445 -38.42 -25.16 -40.31
N PHE A 446 -38.52 -26.17 -39.43
CA PHE A 446 -37.36 -26.93 -38.99
C PHE A 446 -37.44 -28.46 -39.17
N GLY A 447 -38.60 -29.03 -39.50
CA GLY A 447 -38.76 -30.45 -39.85
C GLY A 447 -38.56 -31.44 -38.69
N SER A 448 -39.34 -32.53 -38.67
CA SER A 448 -39.33 -33.47 -37.55
C SER A 448 -38.02 -34.30 -37.50
N THR A 449 -37.16 -34.04 -36.53
CA THR A 449 -35.91 -34.79 -36.29
C THR A 449 -35.90 -35.53 -34.94
N ALA A 450 -37.07 -35.79 -34.36
CA ALA A 450 -37.21 -36.42 -33.04
C ALA A 450 -36.58 -37.82 -32.90
N SER A 451 -36.27 -38.51 -34.00
CA SER A 451 -35.64 -39.84 -33.96
C SER A 451 -34.12 -39.84 -34.13
N TYR A 452 -33.51 -38.75 -34.64
CA TYR A 452 -32.06 -38.67 -34.86
C TYR A 452 -31.32 -38.07 -33.65
N ALA A 453 -31.94 -37.12 -32.95
CA ALA A 453 -31.32 -36.41 -31.82
C ALA A 453 -31.01 -37.32 -30.62
N LYS A 454 -31.86 -38.30 -30.33
CA LYS A 454 -31.70 -39.16 -29.14
C LYS A 454 -30.48 -40.09 -29.24
N ALA A 455 -30.15 -40.55 -30.46
CA ALA A 455 -29.00 -41.42 -30.71
C ALA A 455 -27.67 -40.64 -30.70
N GLU A 456 -27.64 -39.41 -31.21
CA GLU A 456 -26.45 -38.54 -31.11
C GLU A 456 -26.23 -38.04 -29.67
N GLN A 457 -27.29 -37.79 -28.91
CA GLN A 457 -27.20 -37.38 -27.51
C GLN A 457 -26.63 -38.50 -26.63
N GLU A 458 -27.07 -39.75 -26.81
CA GLU A 458 -26.52 -40.92 -26.11
C GLU A 458 -25.07 -41.19 -26.54
N SER A 459 -24.73 -40.95 -27.81
CA SER A 459 -23.34 -41.04 -28.29
C SER A 459 -22.45 -39.94 -27.71
N ALA A 460 -22.95 -38.73 -27.54
CA ALA A 460 -22.20 -37.61 -26.98
C ALA A 460 -21.96 -37.77 -25.48
N GLU A 461 -22.98 -38.20 -24.71
CA GLU A 461 -22.82 -38.52 -23.29
C GLU A 461 -21.81 -39.65 -23.07
N ASN A 462 -21.88 -40.71 -23.88
CA ASN A 462 -20.92 -41.82 -23.81
C ASN A 462 -19.49 -41.38 -24.18
N ALA A 463 -19.33 -40.50 -25.18
CA ALA A 463 -18.03 -39.94 -25.54
C ALA A 463 -17.44 -39.04 -24.44
N VAL A 464 -18.28 -38.23 -23.78
CA VAL A 464 -17.87 -37.37 -22.66
C VAL A 464 -17.49 -38.19 -21.43
N LEU A 465 -18.23 -39.26 -21.13
CA LEU A 465 -17.90 -40.18 -20.05
C LEU A 465 -16.60 -40.94 -20.32
N ALA A 466 -16.35 -41.36 -21.57
CA ALA A 466 -15.10 -42.00 -21.96
C ALA A 466 -13.92 -41.03 -21.79
N LEU A 467 -14.06 -39.79 -22.27
CA LEU A 467 -13.04 -38.76 -22.15
C LEU A 467 -12.73 -38.41 -20.68
N SER A 468 -13.77 -38.32 -19.83
CA SER A 468 -13.60 -38.10 -18.39
C SER A 468 -12.86 -39.25 -17.73
N SER A 469 -13.15 -40.49 -18.11
CA SER A 469 -12.46 -41.68 -17.60
C SER A 469 -10.99 -41.68 -18.01
N ASP A 470 -10.68 -41.34 -19.27
CA ASP A 470 -9.33 -41.29 -19.80
C ASP A 470 -8.49 -40.20 -19.12
N ILE A 471 -9.08 -39.01 -18.90
CA ILE A 471 -8.42 -37.93 -18.18
C ILE A 471 -8.14 -38.35 -16.74
N CYS A 472 -9.10 -38.98 -16.04
CA CYS A 472 -8.88 -39.52 -14.70
C CYS A 472 -7.79 -40.61 -14.67
N GLY A 473 -7.70 -41.45 -15.70
CA GLY A 473 -6.65 -42.45 -15.86
C GLY A 473 -5.27 -41.80 -15.98
N VAL A 474 -5.13 -40.84 -16.90
CA VAL A 474 -3.86 -40.11 -17.14
C VAL A 474 -3.42 -39.34 -15.89
N LEU A 475 -4.36 -38.74 -15.15
CA LEU A 475 -4.06 -37.98 -13.93
C LEU A 475 -3.64 -38.91 -12.78
N ARG A 476 -4.27 -40.09 -12.67
CA ARG A 476 -3.88 -41.14 -11.72
C ARG A 476 -2.49 -41.70 -12.02
N ASP A 477 -2.17 -41.92 -13.29
CA ASP A 477 -0.84 -42.38 -13.72
C ASP A 477 0.22 -41.28 -13.60
N GLY A 478 -0.18 -40.00 -13.71
CA GLY A 478 0.66 -38.85 -13.38
C GLY A 478 0.98 -38.80 -11.89
N LEU A 479 -0.03 -38.92 -11.03
CA LEU A 479 0.12 -38.94 -9.57
C LEU A 479 0.99 -40.11 -9.09
N ARG A 480 0.78 -41.32 -9.63
CA ARG A 480 1.63 -42.48 -9.32
C ARG A 480 3.09 -42.29 -9.71
N ARG A 481 3.36 -41.59 -10.82
CA ARG A 481 4.74 -41.25 -11.22
C ARG A 481 5.37 -40.24 -10.28
N VAL A 482 4.60 -39.28 -9.77
CA VAL A 482 5.06 -38.31 -8.78
C VAL A 482 5.33 -39.00 -7.44
N GLU A 483 4.44 -39.89 -6.98
CA GLU A 483 4.65 -40.71 -5.77
C GLU A 483 5.91 -41.58 -5.89
N ALA A 484 6.09 -42.29 -7.01
CA ALA A 484 7.28 -43.10 -7.24
C ALA A 484 8.58 -42.26 -7.31
N TRP A 485 8.50 -41.05 -7.87
CA TRP A 485 9.63 -40.12 -7.88
C TRP A 485 9.96 -39.61 -6.46
N GLN A 486 8.93 -39.31 -5.67
CA GLN A 486 9.09 -38.86 -4.29
C GLN A 486 9.68 -39.97 -3.41
N GLU A 487 9.22 -41.21 -3.54
CA GLU A 487 9.76 -42.37 -2.83
C GLU A 487 11.23 -42.63 -3.21
N ASN A 488 11.58 -42.50 -4.49
CA ASN A 488 12.96 -42.63 -4.95
C ASN A 488 13.86 -41.51 -4.41
N PHE A 489 13.33 -40.30 -4.30
CA PHE A 489 14.04 -39.16 -3.71
C PHE A 489 14.24 -39.33 -2.19
N GLU A 490 13.22 -39.82 -1.47
CA GLU A 490 13.31 -40.13 -0.04
C GLU A 490 14.35 -41.24 0.22
N ASN A 491 14.41 -42.26 -0.63
CA ASN A 491 15.44 -43.30 -0.56
C ASN A 491 16.85 -42.72 -0.78
N GLN A 492 17.03 -41.85 -1.80
CA GLN A 492 18.32 -41.17 -2.03
C GLN A 492 18.72 -40.27 -0.85
N GLN A 493 17.77 -39.58 -0.21
CA GLN A 493 18.06 -38.80 0.99
C GLN A 493 18.48 -39.69 2.16
N SER A 494 17.80 -40.81 2.37
CA SER A 494 18.15 -41.76 3.44
C SER A 494 19.54 -42.35 3.23
N GLU A 495 19.90 -42.71 2.00
CA GLU A 495 21.25 -43.17 1.65
C GLU A 495 22.31 -42.08 1.90
N MET A 496 22.03 -40.84 1.49
CA MET A 496 22.93 -39.71 1.72
C MET A 496 23.12 -39.44 3.23
N HIS A 497 22.05 -39.55 4.03
CA HIS A 497 22.13 -39.42 5.48
C HIS A 497 22.93 -40.57 6.12
N ALA A 498 22.80 -41.79 5.63
CA ALA A 498 23.59 -42.94 6.09
C ALA A 498 25.09 -42.71 5.81
N VAL A 499 25.44 -42.27 4.59
CA VAL A 499 26.82 -41.94 4.20
C VAL A 499 27.39 -40.79 5.04
N LEU A 500 26.61 -39.75 5.31
CA LEU A 500 27.03 -38.64 6.18
C LEU A 500 27.29 -39.12 7.61
N THR A 501 26.47 -40.03 8.13
CA THR A 501 26.66 -40.60 9.47
C THR A 501 27.90 -41.49 9.53
N GLU A 502 28.17 -42.26 8.48
CA GLU A 502 29.37 -43.09 8.36
C GLU A 502 30.64 -42.24 8.25
N LEU A 503 30.59 -41.14 7.48
CA LEU A 503 31.66 -40.15 7.41
C LEU A 503 31.91 -39.49 8.76
N GLN A 504 30.87 -39.11 9.50
CA GLN A 504 31.02 -38.55 10.85
C GLN A 504 31.68 -39.56 11.80
N ASN A 505 31.31 -40.84 11.73
CA ASN A 505 31.93 -41.89 12.54
C ASN A 505 33.40 -42.14 12.15
N MET A 506 33.74 -42.12 10.86
CA MET A 506 35.13 -42.21 10.40
C MET A 506 35.97 -41.01 10.83
N VAL A 507 35.41 -39.80 10.78
CA VAL A 507 36.08 -38.58 11.24
C VAL A 507 36.30 -38.63 12.76
N ALA A 508 35.33 -39.12 13.52
CA ALA A 508 35.48 -39.35 14.97
C ALA A 508 36.59 -40.38 15.26
N GLN A 509 36.64 -41.50 14.53
CA GLN A 509 37.72 -42.49 14.67
C GLN A 509 39.10 -41.92 14.29
N GLN A 510 39.18 -41.10 13.24
CA GLN A 510 40.43 -40.40 12.90
C GLN A 510 40.85 -39.43 13.98
N ALA A 511 39.90 -38.70 14.58
CA ALA A 511 40.19 -37.78 15.69
C ALA A 511 40.70 -38.54 16.93
N ASP A 512 40.11 -39.70 17.25
CA ASP A 512 40.55 -40.55 18.36
C ASP A 512 41.94 -41.16 18.10
N CYS A 513 42.21 -41.64 16.87
CA CYS A 513 43.54 -42.09 16.48
C CYS A 513 44.59 -40.97 16.56
N LEU A 514 44.24 -39.76 16.11
CA LEU A 514 45.12 -38.59 16.22
C LEU A 514 45.37 -38.22 17.69
N GLY A 515 44.35 -38.29 18.54
CA GLY A 515 44.47 -38.14 19.99
C GLY A 515 45.44 -39.14 20.62
N LEU A 516 45.30 -40.43 20.29
CA LEU A 516 46.21 -41.48 20.75
C LEU A 516 47.64 -41.28 20.26
N THR A 517 47.84 -40.87 19.00
CA THR A 517 49.19 -40.55 18.49
C THR A 517 49.80 -39.33 19.18
N SER A 518 48.99 -38.33 19.52
CA SER A 518 49.41 -37.16 20.31
C SER A 518 49.80 -37.56 21.73
N GLU A 519 49.04 -38.44 22.39
CA GLU A 519 49.40 -38.95 23.72
C GLU A 519 50.70 -39.77 23.69
N ILE A 520 50.88 -40.63 22.69
CA ILE A 520 52.13 -41.39 22.49
C ILE A 520 53.33 -40.45 22.27
N LEU A 521 53.17 -39.42 21.42
CA LEU A 521 54.20 -38.39 21.20
C LEU A 521 54.53 -37.61 22.47
N SER A 522 53.52 -37.30 23.29
CA SER A 522 53.73 -36.65 24.59
C SER A 522 54.45 -37.57 25.59
N GLY A 523 54.17 -38.87 25.57
CA GLY A 523 54.84 -39.86 26.40
C GLY A 523 56.30 -40.10 26.00
N ILE A 524 56.62 -40.00 24.70
CA ILE A 524 58.00 -40.07 24.20
C ILE A 524 58.81 -38.83 24.61
N ASN A 525 58.21 -37.63 24.54
CA ASN A 525 58.88 -36.39 24.99
C ASN A 525 59.16 -36.33 26.50
N ILE A 526 58.45 -37.11 27.32
CA ILE A 526 58.71 -37.23 28.76
C ILE A 526 59.89 -38.18 29.03
N LEU A 527 60.22 -39.09 28.10
CA LEU A 527 61.36 -40.02 28.24
C LEU A 527 62.70 -39.42 27.82
N ASP A 528 62.74 -38.43 26.91
CA ASP A 528 63.97 -37.73 26.50
C ASP A 528 64.36 -36.53 27.40
N GLY A 529 63.56 -36.24 28.43
CA GLY A 529 63.71 -35.06 29.29
C GLY A 529 64.60 -35.22 30.53
N ASN A 530 65.44 -36.27 30.64
CA ASN A 530 66.26 -36.47 31.83
C ASN A 530 67.65 -37.02 31.52
N GLY A 531 68.67 -36.15 31.42
CA GLY A 531 70.07 -36.57 31.51
C GLY A 531 71.12 -35.69 30.82
N ASN A 532 71.79 -34.86 31.62
CA ASN A 532 73.17 -34.40 31.47
C ASN A 532 73.54 -33.33 30.41
N ARG A 533 73.69 -32.08 30.89
CA ARG A 533 74.78 -31.17 30.49
C ARG A 533 76.11 -31.68 31.08
N PRO A 534 77.29 -31.51 30.43
CA PRO A 534 78.11 -30.28 30.59
C PRO A 534 79.01 -29.98 29.34
N PRO A 535 80.10 -29.18 29.41
CA PRO A 535 80.13 -27.72 29.44
C PRO A 535 80.99 -27.09 28.30
N GLY A 536 80.81 -25.78 28.06
CA GLY A 536 81.85 -24.84 27.58
C GLY A 536 82.33 -24.91 26.13
N ASN A 537 82.15 -23.83 25.37
CA ASN A 537 83.24 -22.88 25.11
C ASN A 537 82.82 -21.79 24.12
N ASP A 538 83.37 -20.60 24.39
CA ASP A 538 83.24 -19.34 23.66
C ASP A 538 83.58 -19.44 22.17
N VAL A 539 83.07 -18.49 21.38
CA VAL A 539 83.84 -17.45 20.66
C VAL A 539 82.87 -16.59 19.81
N PRO A 540 83.09 -15.27 19.69
CA PRO A 540 82.09 -14.31 19.23
C PRO A 540 82.20 -13.96 17.75
N GLY A 541 81.10 -13.48 17.18
CA GLY A 541 81.00 -12.87 15.85
C GLY A 541 79.64 -12.23 15.67
#